data_AF-A0A6G1J6X0-F1
#
_entry.id   AF-A0A6G1J6X0-F1
#
_cell.length_a   1.000
_cell.length_b   1.000
_cell.length_c   1.000
_cell.angle_alpha   90.00
_cell.angle_beta   90.00
_cell.angle_gamma   90.00
#
_symmetry.space_group_name_H-M   'P 1'
#
loop_
_entity.id
_entity.type
_entity.pdbx_description
1 polymer ?
#
loop_
_entity_poly.entity_id
_entity_poly.type
_entity_poly.pdbx_seq_one_letter_code
_entity_poly.pdbx_strand_id
1 'polypeptide(L)'
;MCWNSYNAYKCDINEDKIKMNAQALVDLGLRNLGYTIVTPDCAWNAMQCDDQGKMQWNATTFPSGGAGYLQCNDYPITGSLGHEDVDA
;
A
#
# COMPACT_ATOMS: atom_id res chain seq x y z
N MET A 1 7.08 12.79 -1.28
CA MET A 1 8.09 11.72 -1.17
C MET A 1 7.42 10.47 -0.61
N CYS A 2 8.01 9.29 -0.80
CA CYS A 2 7.41 8.02 -0.40
C CYS A 2 8.37 7.14 0.41
N TRP A 3 7.79 6.16 1.09
CA TRP A 3 8.47 4.99 1.64
C TRP A 3 7.96 3.73 0.91
N ASN A 4 8.86 2.79 0.63
CA ASN A 4 8.54 1.56 -0.08
C ASN A 4 8.98 0.34 0.75
N SER A 5 8.17 -0.73 0.75
CA SER A 5 8.35 -1.89 1.61
C SER A 5 9.53 -2.79 1.27
N TYR A 6 10.03 -2.79 0.02
CA TYR A 6 10.96 -3.81 -0.47
C TYR A 6 12.28 -3.86 0.30
N ASN A 7 12.84 -2.69 0.62
CA ASN A 7 14.12 -2.62 1.32
C ASN A 7 14.03 -3.18 2.74
N ALA A 8 12.90 -2.99 3.42
CA ALA A 8 12.66 -3.48 4.76
C ALA A 8 12.23 -4.97 4.78
N TYR A 9 11.36 -5.38 3.85
CA TYR A 9 10.61 -6.63 3.96
C TYR A 9 10.68 -7.56 2.76
N LYS A 10 11.24 -7.11 1.63
CA LYS A 10 11.21 -7.85 0.36
C LYS A 10 9.76 -8.22 0.01
N CYS A 11 9.46 -9.50 -0.21
CA CYS A 11 8.12 -10.02 -0.51
C CYS A 11 7.34 -10.47 0.73
N ASP A 12 7.88 -10.33 1.94
CA ASP A 12 7.19 -10.71 3.18
C ASP A 12 6.43 -9.49 3.74
N ILE A 13 5.32 -9.14 3.11
CA ILE A 13 4.46 -8.02 3.52
C ILE A 13 3.01 -8.46 3.73
N ASN A 14 2.30 -7.69 4.55
CA ASN A 14 0.88 -7.79 4.76
C ASN A 14 0.32 -6.40 5.14
N GLU A 15 -1.00 -6.30 5.22
CA GLU A 15 -1.71 -5.07 5.57
C GLU A 15 -1.22 -4.43 6.87
N ASP A 16 -0.96 -5.24 7.90
CA ASP A 16 -0.48 -4.73 9.19
C ASP A 16 0.91 -4.09 9.09
N LYS A 17 1.86 -4.72 8.37
CA LYS A 17 3.19 -4.14 8.11
C LYS A 17 3.09 -2.79 7.40
N ILE A 18 2.20 -2.67 6.42
CA ILE A 18 2.01 -1.41 5.69
C ILE A 18 1.40 -0.33 6.59
N LYS A 19 0.36 -0.66 7.38
CA LYS A 19 -0.26 0.26 8.33
C LYS A 19 0.71 0.73 9.42
N MET A 20 1.50 -0.19 9.98
CA MET A 20 2.51 0.14 10.99
C MET A 20 3.55 1.13 10.46
N ASN A 21 4.01 0.96 9.22
CA ASN A 21 4.98 1.89 8.62
C ASN A 21 4.35 3.25 8.29
N ALA A 22 3.09 3.28 7.83
CA ALA A 22 2.37 4.53 7.64
C ALA A 22 2.23 5.32 8.95
N GLN A 23 1.90 4.64 10.05
CA GLN A 23 1.83 5.27 11.37
C GLN A 23 3.22 5.75 11.83
N ALA A 24 4.28 4.97 11.61
CA ALA A 24 5.64 5.38 11.95
C ALA A 24 6.08 6.67 11.22
N LEU A 25 5.66 6.89 9.96
CA LEU A 25 5.94 8.15 9.27
C LEU A 25 5.30 9.35 9.97
N VAL A 26 4.13 9.18 10.60
CA VAL A 26 3.46 10.23 11.38
C VAL A 26 4.17 10.42 12.72
N ASP A 27 4.39 9.33 13.46
CA ASP A 27 4.97 9.36 14.81
C ASP A 27 6.40 9.94 14.80
N LEU A 28 7.16 9.69 13.74
CA LEU A 28 8.52 10.23 13.55
C LEU A 28 8.54 11.63 12.94
N GLY A 29 7.38 12.22 12.63
CA GLY A 29 7.28 13.54 12.00
C GLY A 29 7.76 13.58 10.54
N LEU A 30 8.04 12.44 9.91
CA LEU A 30 8.47 12.34 8.52
C LEU A 30 7.39 12.81 7.55
N ARG A 31 6.10 12.65 7.92
CA ARG A 31 4.98 13.25 7.17
C ARG A 31 5.16 14.76 7.01
N ASN A 32 5.55 15.47 8.07
CA ASN A 32 5.74 16.93 8.05
C ASN A 32 6.93 17.35 7.17
N LEU A 33 7.84 16.42 6.88
CA LEU A 33 8.94 16.62 5.95
C LEU A 33 8.58 16.27 4.50
N GLY A 34 7.37 15.77 4.25
CA GLY A 34 6.84 15.46 2.91
C GLY A 34 6.85 13.97 2.54
N TYR A 35 7.08 13.05 3.48
CA TYR A 35 6.87 11.61 3.28
C TYR A 35 5.39 11.27 3.48
N THR A 36 4.64 11.26 2.38
CA THR A 36 3.17 11.19 2.41
C THR A 36 2.60 9.94 1.76
N ILE A 37 3.45 9.02 1.30
CA ILE A 37 3.05 7.84 0.53
C ILE A 37 3.78 6.61 1.09
N VAL A 38 3.06 5.50 1.27
CA VAL A 38 3.60 4.17 1.63
C VAL A 38 3.18 3.18 0.55
N THR A 39 4.14 2.57 -0.15
CA THR A 39 3.84 1.61 -1.22
C THR A 39 4.21 0.18 -0.80
N PRO A 40 3.29 -0.79 -0.88
CA PRO A 40 3.65 -2.19 -0.89
C PRO A 40 4.29 -2.54 -2.23
N ASP A 41 5.43 -3.23 -2.22
CA ASP A 41 6.20 -3.49 -3.44
C ASP A 41 5.94 -4.90 -4.01
N CYS A 42 6.43 -5.93 -3.32
CA CYS A 42 6.27 -7.31 -3.74
C CYS A 42 5.19 -8.03 -2.93
N ALA A 43 4.47 -8.96 -3.57
CA ALA A 43 3.44 -9.81 -2.94
C ALA A 43 2.17 -9.10 -2.44
N TRP A 44 1.86 -7.91 -2.98
CA TRP A 44 0.57 -7.25 -2.75
C TRP A 44 -0.57 -7.88 -3.54
N ASN A 45 -0.26 -8.38 -4.75
CA ASN A 45 -1.25 -8.90 -5.68
C ASN A 45 -1.53 -10.39 -5.46
N ALA A 46 -2.74 -10.81 -5.83
CA ALA A 46 -3.12 -12.20 -5.97
C ALA A 46 -2.39 -12.83 -7.17
N MET A 47 -2.27 -14.16 -7.16
CA MET A 47 -1.64 -14.91 -8.26
C MET A 47 -2.49 -14.91 -9.54
N GLN A 48 -3.79 -14.63 -9.44
CA GLN A 48 -4.73 -14.68 -10.55
C GLN A 48 -5.39 -13.32 -10.72
N CYS A 49 -5.59 -12.91 -11.98
CA CYS A 49 -6.47 -11.80 -12.33
C CYS A 49 -7.95 -12.20 -12.16
N ASP A 50 -8.83 -11.21 -12.15
CA ASP A 50 -10.27 -11.45 -12.27
C ASP A 50 -10.68 -11.88 -13.69
N ASP A 51 -11.97 -12.16 -13.88
CA ASP A 51 -12.56 -12.57 -15.17
C ASP A 51 -12.42 -11.50 -16.27
N GLN A 52 -12.08 -10.26 -15.91
CA GLN A 52 -11.84 -9.15 -16.82
C GLN A 52 -10.35 -8.96 -17.13
N GLY A 53 -9.48 -9.79 -16.55
CA GLY A 53 -8.03 -9.73 -16.71
C GLY A 53 -7.34 -8.72 -15.80
N LYS A 54 -8.04 -8.13 -14.84
CA LYS A 54 -7.47 -7.12 -13.92
C LYS A 54 -6.76 -7.77 -12.75
N MET A 55 -5.59 -7.25 -12.40
CA MET A 55 -4.85 -7.68 -11.20
C MET A 55 -5.67 -7.42 -9.93
N GLN A 56 -5.66 -8.38 -9.02
CA GLN A 56 -6.40 -8.30 -7.76
C GLN A 56 -5.45 -8.18 -6.58
N TRP A 57 -5.90 -7.56 -5.49
CA TRP A 57 -5.20 -7.61 -4.21
C TRP A 57 -5.27 -9.02 -3.62
N ASN A 58 -4.18 -9.47 -2.99
CA ASN A 58 -4.20 -10.73 -2.28
C ASN A 58 -5.03 -10.61 -1.00
N ALA A 59 -6.27 -11.10 -1.01
CA ALA A 59 -7.19 -11.00 0.14
C ALA A 59 -6.71 -11.73 1.40
N THR A 60 -5.70 -12.60 1.32
CA THR A 60 -5.11 -13.26 2.50
C THR A 60 -4.14 -12.34 3.24
N THR A 61 -3.31 -11.59 2.51
CA THR A 61 -2.32 -10.68 3.08
C THR A 61 -2.84 -9.24 3.19
N PHE A 62 -3.82 -8.87 2.38
CA PHE A 62 -4.48 -7.57 2.31
C PHE A 62 -6.01 -7.73 2.29
N PRO A 63 -6.63 -8.17 3.40
CA PRO A 63 -8.09 -8.39 3.46
C PRO A 63 -8.92 -7.13 3.18
N SER A 64 -8.39 -5.92 3.42
CA SER A 64 -9.09 -4.67 3.06
C SER A 64 -8.85 -4.20 1.61
N GLY A 65 -8.00 -4.90 0.84
CA GLY A 65 -7.55 -4.45 -0.48
C GLY A 65 -6.71 -3.17 -0.43
N GLY A 66 -6.30 -2.65 -1.59
CA GLY A 66 -5.32 -1.56 -1.73
C GLY A 66 -5.78 -0.13 -1.52
N ALA A 67 -7.10 0.09 -1.56
CA ALA A 67 -7.69 1.41 -1.80
C ALA A 67 -7.41 2.46 -0.71
N GLY A 68 -6.65 2.14 0.35
CA GLY A 68 -6.34 3.04 1.46
C GLY A 68 -4.86 3.19 1.86
N TYR A 69 -3.89 2.54 1.18
CA TYR A 69 -2.49 2.54 1.67
C TYR A 69 -1.59 3.65 1.13
N LEU A 70 -2.01 4.33 0.07
CA LEU A 70 -1.09 5.13 -0.74
C LEU A 70 -0.95 6.59 -0.31
N GLN A 71 -1.72 7.09 0.67
CA GLN A 71 -1.59 8.48 1.14
C GLN A 71 -1.76 8.62 2.67
N CYS A 72 -0.78 9.24 3.33
CA CYS A 72 -0.71 9.47 4.79
C CYS A 72 -1.58 10.65 5.28
N ASN A 73 -2.66 11.02 4.58
CA ASN A 73 -3.39 12.26 4.84
C ASN A 73 -4.80 12.06 5.41
N ASP A 74 -4.90 11.46 6.59
CA ASP A 74 -6.15 11.43 7.38
C ASP A 74 -7.20 10.45 6.81
N TYR A 75 -7.40 9.29 7.46
CA TYR A 75 -8.39 8.28 7.02
C TYR A 75 -9.81 8.84 7.23
N PRO A 76 -10.56 9.14 6.15
CA PRO A 76 -11.47 8.14 5.59
C PRO A 76 -11.29 7.96 4.08
N ILE A 77 -11.38 6.70 3.66
CA ILE A 77 -11.01 6.21 2.34
C ILE A 77 -12.11 6.51 1.31
N THR A 78 -11.76 7.23 0.27
CA THR A 78 -12.35 7.07 -1.07
C THR A 78 -11.27 7.30 -2.12
N GLY A 79 -10.68 6.20 -2.59
CA GLY A 79 -9.92 6.13 -3.85
C GLY A 79 -8.65 6.98 -3.92
N SER A 80 -7.50 6.35 -3.74
CA SER A 80 -6.28 6.78 -4.42
C SER A 80 -5.67 5.57 -5.10
N LEU A 81 -5.95 5.44 -6.39
CA LEU A 81 -5.32 4.48 -7.28
C LEU A 81 -3.85 4.90 -7.43
N GLY A 82 -2.93 4.01 -7.05
CA GLY A 82 -1.52 4.17 -7.36
C GLY A 82 -1.32 4.10 -8.87
N HIS A 83 -0.17 4.55 -9.36
CA HIS A 83 0.18 4.42 -10.79
C HIS A 83 0.01 2.98 -11.29
N GLU A 84 0.24 1.99 -10.41
CA GLU A 84 0.08 0.55 -10.67
C GLU A 84 -1.37 0.04 -10.73
N ASP A 85 -2.34 0.80 -10.21
CA ASP A 85 -3.77 0.51 -10.44
C ASP A 85 -4.28 1.14 -11.75
N VAL A 86 -3.52 2.06 -12.36
CA VAL A 86 -3.86 2.69 -13.66
C VAL A 86 -3.47 1.77 -14.83
N ASP A 87 -2.49 0.90 -14.61
CA ASP A 87 -2.06 -0.12 -15.57
C ASP A 87 -2.77 -1.47 -15.37
N ALA A 88 -3.79 -1.54 -14.51
CA ALA A 88 -4.65 -2.70 -14.20
C ALA A 88 -6.08 -2.60 -14.76
#